data_AF-A0A9N7YYH0-F1
#
_entry.id   AF-A0A9N7YYH0-F1
#
_cell.length_a   1.000
_cell.length_b   1.000
_cell.length_c   1.000
_cell.angle_alpha   90.00
_cell.angle_beta   90.00
_cell.angle_gamma   90.00
#
_symmetry.space_group_name_H-M   'P 1'
#
loop_
_entity.id
_entity.type
_entity.pdbx_description
1 polymer ?
#
loop_
_entity_poly.entity_id
_entity_poly.type
_entity_poly.pdbx_seq_one_letter_code
_entity_poly.pdbx_strand_id
1 'polypeptide(L)'
;MDSFIIAALALCSLTAPAHGDKGTSKARSCSDIRQFYSGKGFHLDGVPQSEISGEHLRVCPQGYTCCTSVMEDNLILLSRREMEGLLKDAGRSLQSSLTGQHKAFDGYFLELLNRSALALDETFTATYGLLYIQISQVFSDLYTDLRQYYRGNNINLEEVLNEFWARLMEKLFQQANKQYVIGEDYLECVSKQMETLRPFGDTPRVMKTAVTRTLVAARSFVQGLQVSGDVVRKVSQPQLIPECWRALMRMTYCPHCRGMASARPCANYCSNVMKGCLANQADLNTEWRHLAETMMQVADRFDGPSGVDSVLLSLPSHISEAMLNMQDNLMTINSRLIQTCGNLREGGTSSTGVDEATKRGRVPVEDQMETSSTKMDKLVTDVTVRLRDLQSYWVSLPALLCSDRVATGTGAEEKCWNGMSRARYLPEVMGDGLASQINNPEVEIDITKPDMTIRQQIMQLKIMTHRLKNALNGQDVDFQDTSDDVSGSGSGMCTEETCSRGPRLIDPVTERPIRYPYLPENKKVKASANHNLPCVATFLIPLLLLLLRR
;
A
#
# COMPACT_ATOMS: atom_id res chain seq x y z
N MET A 1 -39.43 -64.04 56.97
CA MET A 1 -38.65 -65.30 56.91
C MET A 1 -37.39 -65.01 56.12
N ASP A 2 -36.54 -64.24 56.78
CA ASP A 2 -35.56 -63.34 56.20
C ASP A 2 -34.20 -64.01 55.94
N SER A 3 -34.22 -65.34 55.79
CA SER A 3 -33.06 -66.16 55.45
C SER A 3 -33.07 -66.64 53.99
N PHE A 4 -34.18 -66.47 53.25
CA PHE A 4 -34.28 -66.86 51.84
C PHE A 4 -33.95 -65.74 50.84
N ILE A 5 -34.09 -64.48 51.24
CA ILE A 5 -33.79 -63.32 50.37
C ILE A 5 -32.27 -63.05 50.28
N ILE A 6 -31.54 -63.34 51.36
CA ILE A 6 -30.07 -63.17 51.40
C ILE A 6 -29.36 -64.25 50.57
N ALA A 7 -29.90 -65.46 50.48
CA ALA A 7 -29.37 -66.52 49.64
C ALA A 7 -29.60 -66.25 48.13
N ALA A 8 -30.72 -65.63 47.77
CA ALA A 8 -31.02 -65.25 46.39
C ALA A 8 -30.12 -64.10 45.88
N LEU A 9 -29.76 -63.15 46.76
CA LEU A 9 -28.84 -62.07 46.41
C LEU A 9 -27.36 -62.51 46.38
N ALA A 10 -26.98 -63.55 47.13
CA ALA A 10 -25.62 -64.10 47.10
C ALA A 10 -25.33 -65.00 45.88
N LEU A 11 -26.34 -65.67 45.32
CA LEU A 11 -26.18 -66.49 44.11
C LEU A 11 -26.24 -65.68 42.80
N CYS A 12 -26.85 -64.49 42.78
CA CYS A 12 -26.79 -63.60 41.60
C CYS A 12 -25.46 -62.86 41.45
N SER A 13 -24.58 -62.91 42.45
CA SER A 13 -23.22 -62.34 42.41
C SER A 13 -22.12 -63.30 41.92
N LEU A 14 -22.45 -64.54 41.53
CA LEU A 14 -21.47 -65.54 41.06
C LEU A 14 -21.67 -66.04 39.63
N THR A 15 -22.60 -65.47 38.86
CA THR A 15 -22.72 -65.74 37.42
C THR A 15 -23.02 -64.46 36.64
N ALA A 16 -22.19 -63.44 36.81
CA ALA A 16 -21.92 -62.53 35.71
C ALA A 16 -20.79 -63.20 34.90
N PRO A 17 -20.99 -63.56 33.62
CA PRO A 17 -19.84 -63.85 32.78
C PRO A 17 -19.02 -62.58 32.80
N ALA A 18 -17.83 -62.65 33.38
CA ALA A 18 -16.75 -61.76 33.05
C ALA A 18 -16.43 -61.99 31.55
N HIS A 19 -17.29 -61.45 30.68
CA HIS A 19 -16.80 -60.75 29.50
C HIS A 19 -16.03 -59.55 30.05
N GLY A 20 -14.86 -59.84 30.63
CA GLY A 20 -13.73 -58.98 30.39
C GLY A 20 -13.66 -58.93 28.88
N ASP A 21 -14.21 -57.86 28.33
CA ASP A 21 -13.69 -57.32 27.10
C ASP A 21 -12.21 -57.12 27.42
N LYS A 22 -11.41 -58.17 27.18
CA LYS A 22 -10.06 -58.01 26.71
C LYS A 22 -10.25 -57.27 25.39
N GLY A 23 -10.51 -55.96 25.54
CA GLY A 23 -10.09 -54.97 24.61
C GLY A 23 -8.60 -55.20 24.48
N THR A 24 -8.27 -56.11 23.58
CA THR A 24 -7.12 -55.94 22.72
C THR A 24 -7.30 -54.53 22.21
N SER A 25 -6.73 -53.56 22.92
CA SER A 25 -6.52 -52.22 22.38
C SER A 25 -5.54 -52.45 21.24
N LYS A 26 -6.07 -52.91 20.10
CA LYS A 26 -5.33 -53.02 18.86
C LYS A 26 -4.76 -51.62 18.69
N ALA A 27 -3.44 -51.51 18.81
CA ALA A 27 -2.75 -50.25 18.64
C ALA A 27 -3.27 -49.64 17.34
N ARG A 28 -3.76 -48.39 17.38
CA ARG A 28 -4.43 -47.82 16.21
C ARG A 28 -3.41 -47.79 15.06
N SER A 29 -3.90 -48.15 13.88
CA SER A 29 -3.10 -48.23 12.67
C SER A 29 -2.59 -46.85 12.25
N CYS A 30 -1.33 -46.77 11.83
CA CYS A 30 -0.74 -45.57 11.24
C CYS A 30 -0.84 -45.55 9.70
N SER A 31 -1.71 -46.37 9.11
CA SER A 31 -1.89 -46.49 7.65
C SER A 31 -2.13 -45.14 6.96
N ASP A 32 -2.98 -44.29 7.54
CA ASP A 32 -3.44 -43.04 6.91
C ASP A 32 -2.28 -42.05 6.77
N ILE A 33 -1.48 -41.89 7.83
CA ILE A 33 -0.30 -41.01 7.77
C ILE A 33 0.78 -41.60 6.88
N ARG A 34 0.96 -42.93 6.84
CA ARG A 34 1.92 -43.56 5.91
C ARG A 34 1.58 -43.22 4.46
N GLN A 35 0.30 -43.36 4.09
CA GLN A 35 -0.17 -43.01 2.75
C GLN A 35 -0.02 -41.51 2.45
N PHE A 36 -0.34 -40.65 3.41
CA PHE A 36 -0.13 -39.21 3.27
C PHE A 36 1.36 -38.85 3.10
N TYR A 37 2.23 -39.42 3.93
CA TYR A 37 3.65 -39.12 4.00
C TYR A 37 4.39 -39.59 2.75
N SER A 38 4.07 -40.79 2.24
CA SER A 38 4.58 -41.25 0.94
C SER A 38 4.00 -40.42 -0.22
N GLY A 39 2.73 -40.04 -0.17
CA GLY A 39 2.09 -39.16 -1.15
C GLY A 39 2.73 -37.76 -1.23
N LYS A 40 3.36 -37.30 -0.15
CA LYS A 40 4.17 -36.06 -0.11
C LYS A 40 5.63 -36.27 -0.55
N GLY A 41 6.00 -37.48 -0.97
CA GLY A 41 7.32 -37.81 -1.50
C GLY A 41 8.38 -38.17 -0.47
N PHE A 42 8.00 -38.46 0.78
CA PHE A 42 8.94 -38.88 1.82
C PHE A 42 9.12 -40.40 1.85
N HIS A 43 10.31 -40.86 2.25
CA HIS A 43 10.60 -42.28 2.46
C HIS A 43 9.86 -42.83 3.68
N LEU A 44 9.39 -44.07 3.59
CA LEU A 44 8.64 -44.75 4.65
C LEU A 44 9.53 -45.41 5.72
N ASP A 45 10.85 -45.31 5.56
CA ASP A 45 11.81 -45.89 6.49
C ASP A 45 11.69 -45.21 7.86
N GLY A 46 11.50 -46.02 8.91
CA GLY A 46 11.31 -45.51 10.26
C GLY A 46 9.92 -44.92 10.56
N VAL A 47 8.97 -44.99 9.62
CA VAL A 47 7.57 -44.62 9.90
C VAL A 47 6.91 -45.77 10.69
N PRO A 48 6.25 -45.51 11.83
CA PRO A 48 5.56 -46.54 12.61
C PRO A 48 4.44 -47.24 11.84
N GLN A 49 4.16 -48.51 12.17
CA GLN A 49 3.00 -49.25 11.64
C GLN A 49 1.76 -49.01 12.52
N SER A 50 1.96 -48.85 13.83
CA SER A 50 0.94 -48.58 14.83
C SER A 50 1.39 -47.43 15.74
N GLU A 51 0.44 -46.85 16.49
CA GLU A 51 0.74 -45.77 17.45
C GLU A 51 1.86 -46.14 18.43
N ILE A 52 2.78 -45.19 18.63
CA ILE A 52 3.90 -45.24 19.58
C ILE A 52 3.76 -44.14 20.64
N SER A 53 4.55 -44.20 21.72
CA SER A 53 4.68 -43.08 22.66
C SER A 53 5.29 -41.86 21.95
N GLY A 54 4.73 -40.68 22.18
CA GLY A 54 5.14 -39.41 21.57
C GLY A 54 5.93 -38.48 22.48
N GLU A 55 6.63 -39.02 23.49
CA GLU A 55 7.50 -38.23 24.39
C GLU A 55 8.63 -37.50 23.65
N HIS A 56 9.04 -37.99 22.48
CA HIS A 56 10.07 -37.38 21.64
C HIS A 56 9.58 -36.17 20.82
N LEU A 57 8.27 -35.88 20.80
CA LEU A 57 7.70 -34.80 20.00
C LEU A 57 8.02 -33.43 20.60
N ARG A 58 8.39 -32.46 19.75
CA ARG A 58 8.76 -31.10 20.14
C ARG A 58 7.71 -30.05 19.81
N VAL A 59 6.88 -30.31 18.80
CA VAL A 59 5.88 -29.36 18.30
C VAL A 59 4.46 -29.89 18.50
N CYS A 60 4.22 -31.14 18.13
CA CYS A 60 2.94 -31.78 18.34
C CYS A 60 2.69 -32.05 19.83
N PRO A 61 1.45 -31.92 20.32
CA PRO A 61 1.12 -32.27 21.70
C PRO A 61 1.52 -33.71 22.00
N GLN A 62 2.22 -33.91 23.13
CA GLN A 62 2.68 -35.23 23.55
C GLN A 62 1.50 -36.18 23.82
N GLY A 63 1.72 -37.48 23.61
CA GLY A 63 0.72 -38.53 23.67
C GLY A 63 0.98 -39.63 22.64
N TYR A 64 0.03 -40.55 22.43
CA TYR A 64 0.15 -41.55 21.38
C TYR A 64 0.20 -40.90 19.99
N THR A 65 1.16 -41.32 19.18
CA THR A 65 1.43 -40.71 17.87
C THR A 65 1.87 -41.73 16.84
N CYS A 66 1.67 -41.38 15.56
CA CYS A 66 2.23 -42.07 14.42
C CYS A 66 3.43 -41.34 13.79
N CYS A 67 3.95 -40.29 14.43
CA CYS A 67 5.10 -39.52 13.96
C CYS A 67 6.34 -39.76 14.81
N THR A 68 7.48 -39.96 14.17
CA THR A 68 8.81 -39.88 14.81
C THR A 68 9.33 -38.44 14.80
N SER A 69 10.41 -38.16 15.54
CA SER A 69 11.06 -36.83 15.49
C SER A 69 11.48 -36.44 14.07
N VAL A 70 11.95 -37.40 13.27
CA VAL A 70 12.35 -37.16 11.87
C VAL A 70 11.15 -36.80 11.00
N MET A 71 10.01 -37.49 11.20
CA MET A 71 8.78 -37.13 10.50
C MET A 71 8.29 -35.74 10.89
N GLU A 72 8.36 -35.39 12.18
CA GLU A 72 7.99 -34.06 12.67
C GLU A 72 8.85 -32.96 12.01
N ASP A 73 10.18 -33.13 11.98
CA ASP A 73 11.11 -32.20 11.34
C ASP A 73 10.83 -32.04 9.83
N ASN A 74 10.56 -33.14 9.13
CA ASN A 74 10.21 -33.13 7.70
C ASN A 74 8.88 -32.42 7.42
N LEU A 75 7.87 -32.64 8.28
CA LEU A 75 6.57 -31.99 8.16
C LEU A 75 6.64 -30.50 8.51
N ILE A 76 7.51 -30.08 9.42
CA ILE A 76 7.81 -28.65 9.65
C ILE A 76 8.33 -28.02 8.35
N LEU A 77 9.33 -28.62 7.72
CA LEU A 77 9.89 -28.12 6.46
C LEU A 77 8.85 -28.09 5.33
N LEU A 78 7.98 -29.10 5.25
CA LEU A 78 6.89 -29.12 4.29
C LEU A 78 5.90 -27.97 4.55
N SER A 79 5.50 -27.76 5.80
CA SER A 79 4.53 -26.71 6.17
C SER A 79 5.07 -25.33 5.83
N ARG A 80 6.37 -25.14 6.07
CA ARG A 80 7.10 -23.95 5.69
C ARG A 80 7.06 -23.73 4.19
N ARG A 81 7.49 -24.71 3.38
CA ARG A 81 7.52 -24.59 1.92
C ARG A 81 6.14 -24.27 1.34
N GLU A 82 5.10 -24.95 1.80
CA GLU A 82 3.73 -24.73 1.34
C GLU A 82 3.23 -23.32 1.69
N MET A 83 3.49 -22.85 2.92
CA MET A 83 3.07 -21.52 3.35
C MET A 83 3.86 -20.40 2.66
N GLU A 84 5.18 -20.56 2.52
CA GLU A 84 6.03 -19.64 1.75
C GLU A 84 5.55 -19.54 0.30
N GLY A 85 5.14 -20.66 -0.32
CA GLY A 85 4.55 -20.69 -1.65
C GLY A 85 3.28 -19.86 -1.74
N LEU A 86 2.32 -20.07 -0.82
CA LEU A 86 1.06 -19.31 -0.80
C LEU A 86 1.27 -17.81 -0.60
N LEU A 87 2.13 -17.41 0.33
CA LEU A 87 2.45 -16.00 0.57
C LEU A 87 3.07 -15.36 -0.66
N LYS A 88 4.00 -16.07 -1.31
CA LYS A 88 4.64 -15.60 -2.54
C LYS A 88 3.63 -15.45 -3.68
N ASP A 89 2.71 -16.39 -3.83
CA ASP A 89 1.71 -16.35 -4.90
C ASP A 89 0.66 -15.24 -4.67
N ALA A 90 0.21 -15.06 -3.42
CA ALA A 90 -0.63 -13.93 -3.04
C ALA A 90 0.07 -12.57 -3.30
N GLY A 91 1.36 -12.47 -2.97
CA GLY A 91 2.18 -11.28 -3.23
C GLY A 91 2.40 -11.01 -4.72
N ARG A 92 2.69 -12.05 -5.51
CA ARG A 92 2.86 -11.95 -6.96
C ARG A 92 1.60 -11.48 -7.68
N SER A 93 0.43 -11.96 -7.26
CA SER A 93 -0.84 -11.55 -7.85
C SER A 93 -1.07 -10.04 -7.67
N LEU A 94 -0.86 -9.54 -6.44
CA LEU A 94 -0.92 -8.12 -6.14
C LEU A 94 0.12 -7.31 -6.93
N GLN A 95 1.37 -7.76 -6.92
CA GLN A 95 2.45 -7.10 -7.65
C GLN A 95 2.15 -7.02 -9.16
N SER A 96 1.61 -8.08 -9.74
CA SER A 96 1.23 -8.13 -11.16
C SER A 96 0.13 -7.10 -11.47
N SER A 97 -0.88 -7.00 -10.61
CA SER A 97 -1.96 -6.00 -10.74
C SER A 97 -1.40 -4.57 -10.73
N LEU A 98 -0.57 -4.23 -9.73
CA LEU A 98 0.05 -2.90 -9.62
C LEU A 98 0.97 -2.58 -10.80
N THR A 99 1.75 -3.57 -11.26
CA THR A 99 2.63 -3.42 -12.43
C THR A 99 1.83 -3.23 -13.72
N GLY A 100 0.68 -3.90 -13.85
CA GLY A 100 -0.25 -3.70 -14.95
C GLY A 100 -0.78 -2.28 -15.00
N GLN A 101 -1.25 -1.75 -13.86
CA GLN A 101 -1.70 -0.36 -13.73
C GLN A 101 -0.57 0.62 -14.05
N HIS A 102 0.62 0.41 -13.49
CA HIS A 102 1.79 1.24 -13.78
C HIS A 102 2.04 1.34 -15.30
N LYS A 103 2.12 0.21 -15.99
CA LYS A 103 2.38 0.18 -17.44
C LYS A 103 1.26 0.84 -18.25
N ALA A 104 0.01 0.69 -17.83
CA ALA A 104 -1.13 1.28 -18.52
C ALA A 104 -1.10 2.82 -18.45
N PHE A 105 -0.91 3.38 -17.26
CA PHE A 105 -0.79 4.84 -17.07
C PHE A 105 0.48 5.40 -17.70
N ASP A 106 1.61 4.74 -17.50
CA ASP A 106 2.89 5.18 -18.06
C ASP A 106 2.87 5.23 -19.59
N GLY A 107 2.34 4.17 -20.21
CA GLY A 107 2.15 4.12 -21.65
C GLY A 107 1.21 5.22 -22.15
N TYR A 108 0.09 5.47 -21.45
CA TYR A 108 -0.88 6.48 -21.86
C TYR A 108 -0.35 7.91 -21.74
N PHE A 109 0.35 8.26 -20.65
CA PHE A 109 0.92 9.60 -20.50
C PHE A 109 1.98 9.91 -21.56
N LEU A 110 2.84 8.94 -21.88
CA LEU A 110 3.81 9.08 -22.97
C LEU A 110 3.13 9.17 -24.34
N GLU A 111 2.06 8.41 -24.56
CA GLU A 111 1.24 8.48 -25.77
C GLU A 111 0.63 9.89 -25.94
N LEU A 112 0.08 10.49 -24.88
CA LEU A 112 -0.48 11.85 -24.93
C LEU A 112 0.55 12.91 -25.30
N LEU A 113 1.74 12.88 -24.68
CA LEU A 113 2.82 13.80 -25.02
C LEU A 113 3.24 13.67 -26.49
N ASN A 114 3.30 12.44 -27.00
CA ASN A 114 3.64 12.19 -28.42
C ASN A 114 2.53 12.64 -29.36
N ARG A 115 1.26 12.39 -29.03
CA ARG A 115 0.10 12.85 -29.81
C ARG A 115 0.05 14.38 -29.87
N SER A 116 0.29 15.04 -28.74
CA SER A 116 0.35 16.50 -28.68
C SER A 116 1.49 17.08 -29.52
N ALA A 117 2.68 16.45 -29.48
CA ALA A 117 3.82 16.84 -30.32
C ALA A 117 3.53 16.68 -31.82
N LEU A 118 2.93 15.55 -32.22
CA LEU A 118 2.53 15.30 -33.61
C LEU A 118 1.46 16.29 -34.09
N ALA A 119 0.45 16.54 -33.25
CA ALA A 119 -0.59 17.52 -33.55
C ALA A 119 0.00 18.93 -33.71
N LEU A 120 0.98 19.31 -32.89
CA LEU A 120 1.70 20.58 -33.07
C LEU A 120 2.39 20.64 -34.43
N ASP A 121 3.17 19.62 -34.78
CA ASP A 121 3.95 19.60 -36.02
C ASP A 121 3.05 19.69 -37.26
N GLU A 122 1.98 18.90 -37.30
CA GLU A 122 1.01 18.88 -38.40
C GLU A 122 0.27 20.23 -38.53
N THR A 123 -0.30 20.73 -37.43
CA THR A 123 -1.09 21.96 -37.44
C THR A 123 -0.24 23.20 -37.70
N PHE A 124 0.98 23.26 -37.16
CA PHE A 124 1.87 24.41 -37.33
C PHE A 124 2.50 24.43 -38.71
N THR A 125 2.82 23.27 -39.29
CA THR A 125 3.24 23.18 -40.70
C THR A 125 2.14 23.72 -41.62
N ALA A 126 0.88 23.33 -41.38
CA ALA A 126 -0.26 23.81 -42.17
C ALA A 126 -0.56 25.32 -41.98
N THR A 127 -0.38 25.85 -40.76
CA THR A 127 -0.77 27.23 -40.40
C THR A 127 0.32 28.25 -40.66
N TYR A 128 1.58 27.94 -40.32
CA TYR A 128 2.70 28.87 -40.35
C TYR A 128 3.74 28.56 -41.43
N GLY A 129 3.69 27.37 -42.05
CA GLY A 129 4.54 26.99 -43.19
C GLY A 129 6.03 27.20 -42.93
N LEU A 130 6.68 28.02 -43.77
CA LEU A 130 8.12 28.31 -43.70
C LEU A 130 8.56 28.90 -42.36
N LEU A 131 7.71 29.70 -41.69
CA LEU A 131 8.05 30.26 -40.38
C LEU A 131 8.26 29.13 -39.37
N TYR A 132 7.34 28.15 -39.32
CA TYR A 132 7.44 27.01 -38.42
C TYR A 132 8.68 26.17 -38.70
N ILE A 133 8.95 25.85 -39.98
CA ILE A 133 10.14 25.05 -40.36
C ILE A 133 11.43 25.69 -39.84
N GLN A 134 11.51 27.02 -39.80
CA GLN A 134 12.69 27.76 -39.33
C GLN A 134 12.86 27.78 -37.81
N ILE A 135 11.79 27.51 -37.04
CA ILE A 135 11.80 27.57 -35.57
C ILE A 135 11.40 26.24 -34.90
N SER A 136 11.17 25.18 -35.69
CA SER A 136 10.62 23.89 -35.26
C SER A 136 11.42 23.22 -34.14
N GLN A 137 12.75 23.43 -34.12
CA GLN A 137 13.64 22.91 -33.09
C GLN A 137 13.21 23.31 -31.67
N VAL A 138 12.72 24.55 -31.47
CA VAL A 138 12.30 25.04 -30.16
C VAL A 138 11.14 24.21 -29.58
N PHE A 139 10.21 23.77 -30.44
CA PHE A 139 9.09 22.93 -30.02
C PHE A 139 9.53 21.47 -29.82
N SER A 140 10.41 20.96 -30.67
CA SER A 140 10.97 19.60 -30.53
C SER A 140 11.74 19.44 -29.22
N ASP A 141 12.53 20.45 -28.85
CA ASP A 141 13.28 20.51 -27.59
C ASP A 141 12.31 20.53 -26.40
N LEU A 142 11.28 21.39 -26.42
CA LEU A 142 10.26 21.45 -25.39
C LEU A 142 9.65 20.07 -25.10
N TYR A 143 9.11 19.38 -26.11
CA TYR A 143 8.50 18.07 -25.90
C TYR A 143 9.52 17.02 -25.44
N THR A 144 10.78 17.16 -25.83
CA THR A 144 11.86 16.29 -25.36
C THR A 144 12.11 16.49 -23.88
N ASP A 145 12.18 17.73 -23.42
CA ASP A 145 12.36 18.07 -22.01
C ASP A 145 11.15 17.65 -21.16
N LEU A 146 9.92 17.83 -21.66
CA LEU A 146 8.70 17.35 -20.98
C LEU A 146 8.73 15.82 -20.78
N ARG A 147 9.15 15.06 -21.80
CA ARG A 147 9.31 13.59 -21.70
C ARG A 147 10.43 13.19 -20.74
N GLN A 148 11.55 13.93 -20.74
CA GLN A 148 12.67 13.68 -19.85
C GLN A 148 12.29 13.95 -18.39
N TYR A 149 11.62 15.07 -18.13
CA TYR A 149 11.08 15.40 -16.81
C TYR A 149 10.13 14.31 -16.30
N TYR A 150 9.18 13.88 -17.14
CA TYR A 150 8.22 12.84 -16.77
C TYR A 150 8.92 11.52 -16.40
N ARG A 151 9.95 11.11 -17.15
CA ARG A 151 10.73 9.88 -16.88
C ARG A 151 11.58 9.92 -15.61
N GLY A 152 11.72 11.07 -14.97
CA GLY A 152 12.47 11.19 -13.73
C GLY A 152 13.87 11.79 -13.86
N ASN A 153 14.21 12.39 -15.02
CA ASN A 153 15.46 13.13 -15.12
C ASN A 153 15.43 14.34 -14.16
N ASN A 154 16.60 14.73 -13.65
CA ASN A 154 16.74 15.84 -12.70
C ASN A 154 16.66 17.19 -13.42
N ILE A 155 15.47 17.53 -13.92
CA ILE A 155 15.15 18.72 -14.70
C ILE A 155 14.10 19.54 -13.96
N ASN A 156 14.31 20.84 -13.82
CA ASN A 156 13.31 21.74 -13.29
C ASN A 156 12.31 22.11 -14.40
N LEU A 157 11.06 21.65 -14.26
CA LEU A 157 10.02 21.86 -15.27
C LEU A 157 9.66 23.35 -15.43
N GLU A 158 9.72 24.14 -14.36
CA GLU A 158 9.44 25.57 -14.46
C GLU A 158 10.51 26.31 -15.27
N GLU A 159 11.78 25.97 -15.07
CA GLU A 159 12.90 26.52 -15.84
C GLU A 159 12.79 26.14 -17.32
N VAL A 160 12.49 24.87 -17.63
CA VAL A 160 12.26 24.41 -19.01
C VAL A 160 11.19 25.23 -19.71
N LEU A 161 10.06 25.46 -19.02
CA LEU A 161 8.95 26.21 -19.61
C LEU A 161 9.31 27.69 -19.79
N ASN A 162 10.01 28.31 -18.83
CA ASN A 162 10.49 29.69 -18.96
C ASN A 162 11.48 29.84 -20.13
N GLU A 163 12.44 28.93 -20.23
CA GLU A 163 13.46 28.90 -21.28
C GLU A 163 12.83 28.70 -22.66
N PHE A 164 11.82 27.82 -22.77
CA PHE A 164 11.05 27.64 -24.01
C PHE A 164 10.45 28.96 -24.51
N TRP A 165 9.77 29.71 -23.63
CA TRP A 165 9.14 30.97 -24.02
C TRP A 165 10.16 32.04 -24.39
N ALA A 166 11.28 32.12 -23.66
CA ALA A 166 12.37 33.03 -23.97
C ALA A 166 12.96 32.76 -25.36
N ARG A 167 13.31 31.49 -25.65
CA ARG A 167 13.82 31.07 -26.96
C ARG A 167 12.82 31.30 -28.07
N LEU A 168 11.54 31.05 -27.83
CA LEU A 168 10.48 31.29 -28.81
C LEU A 168 10.37 32.79 -29.13
N MET A 169 10.45 33.67 -28.12
CA MET A 169 10.44 35.12 -28.31
C MET A 169 11.61 35.59 -29.16
N GLU A 170 12.83 35.13 -28.85
CA GLU A 170 14.04 35.47 -29.60
C GLU A 170 13.92 35.05 -31.06
N LYS A 171 13.49 33.81 -31.32
CA LYS A 171 13.31 33.30 -32.68
C LYS A 171 12.22 34.05 -33.43
N LEU A 172 11.04 34.26 -32.85
CA LEU A 172 9.97 35.02 -33.52
C LEU A 172 10.38 36.46 -33.81
N PHE A 173 11.10 37.11 -32.88
CA PHE A 173 11.61 38.46 -33.08
C PHE A 173 12.63 38.52 -34.23
N GLN A 174 13.56 37.56 -34.31
CA GLN A 174 14.49 37.44 -35.45
C GLN A 174 13.76 37.24 -36.77
N GLN A 175 12.75 36.36 -36.79
CA GLN A 175 12.00 36.05 -38.00
C GLN A 175 11.14 37.23 -38.48
N ALA A 176 10.63 38.04 -37.56
CA ALA A 176 9.87 39.25 -37.87
C ALA A 176 10.74 40.42 -38.35
N ASN A 177 12.04 40.43 -38.01
CA ASN A 177 12.95 41.54 -38.23
C ASN A 177 14.17 41.15 -39.09
N LYS A 178 13.99 40.25 -40.06
CA LYS A 178 15.06 39.70 -40.94
C LYS A 178 15.91 40.74 -41.66
N GLN A 179 15.39 41.94 -41.89
CA GLN A 179 16.14 43.05 -42.51
C GLN A 179 17.26 43.61 -41.62
N TYR A 180 17.27 43.31 -40.32
CA TYR A 180 18.24 43.80 -39.36
C TYR A 180 19.23 42.71 -38.97
N VAL A 181 20.48 43.10 -38.73
CA VAL A 181 21.47 42.20 -38.12
C VAL A 181 21.31 42.27 -36.61
N ILE A 182 20.74 41.21 -36.02
CA ILE A 182 20.47 41.11 -34.58
C ILE A 182 21.54 40.22 -33.94
N GLY A 183 22.41 40.81 -33.12
CA GLY A 183 23.45 40.08 -32.38
C GLY A 183 22.89 39.37 -31.13
N GLU A 184 23.68 38.45 -30.56
CA GLU A 184 23.30 37.66 -29.38
C GLU A 184 23.01 38.55 -28.16
N ASP A 185 23.85 39.58 -27.90
CA ASP A 185 23.64 40.53 -26.79
C ASP A 185 22.26 41.23 -26.84
N TYR A 186 21.78 41.50 -28.06
CA TYR A 186 20.47 42.13 -28.26
C TYR A 186 19.35 41.13 -27.96
N LEU A 187 19.51 39.85 -28.36
CA LEU A 187 18.54 38.79 -28.06
C LEU A 187 18.45 38.51 -26.56
N GLU A 188 19.59 38.50 -25.87
CA GLU A 188 19.62 38.37 -24.41
C GLU A 188 18.87 39.54 -23.73
N CYS A 189 18.97 40.75 -24.28
CA CYS A 189 18.13 41.86 -23.82
C CYS A 189 16.64 41.62 -24.10
N VAL A 190 16.30 41.12 -25.29
CA VAL A 190 14.92 40.80 -25.68
C VAL A 190 14.31 39.78 -24.73
N SER A 191 15.00 38.68 -24.42
CA SER A 191 14.52 37.66 -23.48
C SER A 191 14.35 38.21 -22.06
N LYS A 192 15.26 39.07 -21.59
CA LYS A 192 15.11 39.78 -20.30
C LYS A 192 13.86 40.67 -20.22
N GLN A 193 13.36 41.17 -21.35
CA GLN A 193 12.13 41.97 -21.39
C GLN A 193 10.83 41.14 -21.48
N MET A 194 10.92 39.80 -21.48
CA MET A 194 9.75 38.94 -21.63
C MET A 194 8.71 39.16 -20.51
N GLU A 195 9.15 39.30 -19.26
CA GLU A 195 8.25 39.48 -18.11
C GLU A 195 7.54 40.84 -18.10
N THR A 196 8.25 41.89 -18.53
CA THR A 196 7.75 43.28 -18.53
C THR A 196 6.83 43.55 -19.71
N LEU A 197 7.17 43.03 -20.90
CA LEU A 197 6.41 43.25 -22.13
C LEU A 197 5.24 42.28 -22.29
N ARG A 198 5.34 41.07 -21.73
CA ARG A 198 4.37 39.97 -21.89
C ARG A 198 3.91 39.83 -23.36
N PRO A 199 4.84 39.59 -24.30
CA PRO A 199 4.53 39.52 -25.74
C PRO A 199 3.51 38.42 -26.06
N PHE A 200 3.48 37.36 -25.26
CA PHE A 200 2.59 36.22 -25.39
C PHE A 200 1.32 36.33 -24.53
N GLY A 201 1.06 37.50 -23.93
CA GLY A 201 -0.04 37.67 -22.98
C GLY A 201 0.16 36.87 -21.70
N ASP A 202 -0.92 36.34 -21.15
CA ASP A 202 -0.90 35.53 -19.92
C ASP A 202 -0.62 34.04 -20.18
N THR A 203 -0.58 33.60 -21.44
CA THR A 203 -0.45 32.20 -21.84
C THR A 203 0.77 31.51 -21.21
N PRO A 204 2.00 32.08 -21.22
CA PRO A 204 3.15 31.45 -20.58
C PRO A 204 2.91 31.10 -19.10
N ARG A 205 2.29 31.99 -18.33
CA ARG A 205 2.02 31.81 -16.90
C ARG A 205 0.96 30.74 -16.66
N VAL A 206 -0.12 30.78 -17.43
CA VAL A 206 -1.24 29.82 -17.33
C VAL A 206 -0.75 28.42 -17.72
N MET A 207 -0.06 28.30 -18.86
CA MET A 207 0.52 27.04 -19.33
C MET A 207 1.55 26.51 -18.34
N LYS A 208 2.44 27.34 -17.79
CA LYS A 208 3.42 26.91 -16.78
C LYS A 208 2.75 26.25 -15.59
N THR A 209 1.73 26.89 -15.04
CA THR A 209 1.01 26.39 -13.86
C THR A 209 0.27 25.09 -14.17
N ALA A 210 -0.42 25.03 -15.31
CA ALA A 210 -1.21 23.86 -15.72
C ALA A 210 -0.31 22.66 -16.01
N VAL A 211 0.73 22.83 -16.83
CA VAL A 211 1.66 21.75 -17.21
C VAL A 211 2.41 21.22 -15.99
N THR A 212 2.88 22.10 -15.11
CA THR A 212 3.59 21.70 -13.89
C THR A 212 2.70 20.84 -13.00
N ARG A 213 1.50 21.31 -12.67
CA ARG A 213 0.52 20.55 -11.89
C ARG A 213 0.23 19.17 -12.50
N THR A 214 0.00 19.14 -13.80
CA THR A 214 -0.35 17.92 -14.53
C THR A 214 0.80 16.91 -14.54
N LEU A 215 2.01 17.33 -14.90
CA LEU A 215 3.15 16.41 -15.02
C LEU A 215 3.69 15.95 -13.66
N VAL A 216 3.71 16.82 -12.65
CA VAL A 216 4.07 16.44 -11.27
C VAL A 216 3.11 15.38 -10.73
N ALA A 217 1.80 15.55 -10.95
CA ALA A 217 0.77 14.58 -10.55
C ALA A 217 0.91 13.26 -11.31
N ALA A 218 1.04 13.30 -12.64
CA ALA A 218 1.20 12.11 -13.47
C ALA A 218 2.45 11.30 -13.09
N ARG A 219 3.61 11.95 -12.96
CA ARG A 219 4.88 11.33 -12.56
C ARG A 219 4.76 10.71 -11.16
N SER A 220 4.26 11.48 -10.19
CA SER A 220 4.15 11.02 -8.81
C SER A 220 3.18 9.83 -8.68
N PHE A 221 2.10 9.80 -9.45
CA PHE A 221 1.15 8.69 -9.46
C PHE A 221 1.77 7.39 -9.96
N VAL A 222 2.47 7.45 -11.10
CA VAL A 222 3.15 6.27 -11.68
C VAL A 222 4.25 5.77 -10.75
N GLN A 223 5.03 6.68 -10.15
CA GLN A 223 6.00 6.33 -9.11
C GLN A 223 5.31 5.69 -7.89
N GLY A 224 4.14 6.16 -7.48
CA GLY A 224 3.34 5.57 -6.41
C GLY A 224 2.95 4.12 -6.68
N LEU A 225 2.53 3.79 -7.92
CA LEU A 225 2.24 2.42 -8.33
C LEU A 225 3.51 1.55 -8.31
N GLN A 226 4.63 2.07 -8.78
CA GLN A 226 5.91 1.36 -8.77
C GLN A 226 6.39 1.07 -7.33
N VAL A 227 6.40 2.09 -6.46
CA VAL A 227 6.77 1.95 -5.04
C VAL A 227 5.86 0.95 -4.34
N SER A 228 4.56 0.98 -4.60
CA SER A 228 3.61 0.01 -4.06
C SER A 228 3.97 -1.42 -4.47
N GLY A 229 4.30 -1.63 -5.75
CA GLY A 229 4.75 -2.93 -6.26
C GLY A 229 6.07 -3.40 -5.64
N ASP A 230 7.02 -2.48 -5.43
CA ASP A 230 8.31 -2.77 -4.78
C ASP A 230 8.17 -3.11 -3.30
N VAL A 231 7.30 -2.41 -2.57
CA VAL A 231 6.96 -2.73 -1.18
C VAL A 231 6.38 -4.14 -1.11
N VAL A 232 5.39 -4.47 -1.94
CA VAL A 232 4.80 -5.81 -1.98
C VAL A 232 5.86 -6.86 -2.28
N ARG A 233 6.73 -6.63 -3.27
CA ARG A 233 7.82 -7.54 -3.63
C ARG A 233 8.80 -7.79 -2.49
N LYS A 234 9.16 -6.76 -1.72
CA LYS A 234 10.10 -6.87 -0.60
C LYS A 234 9.46 -7.53 0.61
N VAL A 235 8.23 -7.16 0.96
CA VAL A 235 7.50 -7.67 2.13
C VAL A 235 7.00 -9.10 1.93
N SER A 236 6.70 -9.48 0.69
CA SER A 236 6.29 -10.86 0.36
C SER A 236 7.45 -11.86 0.33
N GLN A 237 8.68 -11.43 0.64
CA GLN A 237 9.79 -12.36 0.85
C GLN A 237 9.67 -12.98 2.24
N PRO A 238 9.55 -14.31 2.36
CA PRO A 238 9.26 -14.93 3.65
C PRO A 238 10.50 -14.95 4.55
N GLN A 239 10.42 -14.21 5.65
CA GLN A 239 11.31 -14.35 6.82
C GLN A 239 10.44 -14.51 8.08
N LEU A 240 9.60 -15.55 8.13
CA LEU A 240 8.84 -15.83 9.35
C LEU A 240 9.76 -16.41 10.43
N ILE A 241 9.49 -16.03 11.67
CA ILE A 241 10.24 -16.49 12.85
C ILE A 241 10.05 -18.01 13.08
N PRO A 242 11.02 -18.70 13.71
CA PRO A 242 10.92 -20.13 14.02
C PRO A 242 9.63 -20.55 14.74
N GLU A 243 9.12 -19.70 15.64
CA GLU A 243 7.90 -19.88 16.41
C GLU A 243 6.68 -20.02 15.50
N CYS A 244 6.63 -19.23 14.43
CA CYS A 244 5.57 -19.30 13.44
C CYS A 244 5.57 -20.66 12.72
N TRP A 245 6.75 -21.16 12.32
CA TRP A 245 6.84 -22.47 11.66
C TRP A 245 6.38 -23.62 12.57
N ARG A 246 6.68 -23.55 13.87
CA ARG A 246 6.16 -24.51 14.86
C ARG A 246 4.64 -24.42 14.96
N ALA A 247 4.08 -23.22 15.06
CA ALA A 247 2.63 -23.02 15.14
C ALA A 247 1.90 -23.51 13.87
N LEU A 248 2.46 -23.24 12.68
CA LEU A 248 1.92 -23.70 11.41
C LEU A 248 1.95 -25.23 11.28
N MET A 249 3.05 -25.86 11.68
CA MET A 249 3.15 -27.31 11.77
C MET A 249 2.09 -27.89 12.72
N ARG A 250 1.96 -27.29 13.92
CA ARG A 250 0.99 -27.70 14.93
C ARG A 250 -0.46 -27.60 14.44
N MET A 251 -0.76 -26.53 13.74
CA MET A 251 -2.07 -26.33 13.14
C MET A 251 -2.33 -27.31 12.01
N THR A 252 -1.36 -27.52 11.11
CA THR A 252 -1.61 -28.18 9.82
C THR A 252 -1.42 -29.70 9.87
N TYR A 253 -0.32 -30.19 10.47
CA TYR A 253 0.05 -31.61 10.33
C TYR A 253 0.03 -32.43 11.62
N CYS A 254 0.00 -31.80 12.80
CA CYS A 254 -0.18 -32.58 14.04
C CYS A 254 -1.50 -33.39 14.13
N PRO A 255 -2.61 -33.02 13.45
CA PRO A 255 -3.75 -33.93 13.31
C PRO A 255 -3.37 -35.27 12.67
N HIS A 256 -2.53 -35.26 11.64
CA HIS A 256 -2.04 -36.50 11.00
C HIS A 256 -1.21 -37.32 11.98
N CYS A 257 -0.32 -36.67 12.74
CA CYS A 257 0.50 -37.34 13.74
C CYS A 257 -0.31 -37.98 14.88
N ARG A 258 -1.52 -37.49 15.17
CA ARG A 258 -2.41 -38.01 16.22
C ARG A 258 -3.53 -38.93 15.70
N GLY A 259 -3.41 -39.43 14.47
CA GLY A 259 -4.41 -40.34 13.88
C GLY A 259 -5.74 -39.66 13.53
N MET A 260 -5.75 -38.34 13.38
CA MET A 260 -6.91 -37.51 13.05
C MET A 260 -6.72 -36.78 11.71
N ALA A 261 -6.30 -37.51 10.66
CA ALA A 261 -5.92 -36.93 9.37
C ALA A 261 -7.03 -36.11 8.67
N SER A 262 -8.31 -36.35 9.00
CA SER A 262 -9.46 -35.61 8.46
C SER A 262 -9.83 -34.35 9.26
N ALA A 263 -9.21 -34.12 10.43
CA ALA A 263 -9.53 -32.99 11.27
C ALA A 263 -8.89 -31.70 10.73
N ARG A 264 -9.73 -30.82 10.17
CA ARG A 264 -9.34 -29.49 9.71
C ARG A 264 -9.26 -28.50 10.90
N PRO A 265 -8.33 -27.53 10.88
CA PRO A 265 -8.24 -26.46 11.89
C PRO A 265 -9.54 -25.68 12.08
N CYS A 266 -9.78 -25.24 13.32
CA CYS A 266 -10.82 -24.26 13.61
C CYS A 266 -10.50 -22.91 12.95
N ALA A 267 -11.53 -22.15 12.54
CA ALA A 267 -11.36 -20.86 11.87
C ALA A 267 -10.56 -19.86 12.73
N ASN A 268 -10.98 -19.66 13.99
CA ASN A 268 -10.32 -18.75 14.91
C ASN A 268 -8.91 -19.22 15.29
N TYR A 269 -8.69 -20.54 15.38
CA TYR A 269 -7.36 -21.10 15.61
C TYR A 269 -6.41 -20.73 14.47
N CYS A 270 -6.86 -20.96 13.22
CA CYS A 270 -6.10 -20.57 12.05
C CYS A 270 -5.84 -19.06 12.01
N SER A 271 -6.86 -18.25 12.32
CA SER A 271 -6.72 -16.80 12.37
C SER A 271 -5.64 -16.36 13.36
N ASN A 272 -5.62 -16.90 14.59
CA ASN A 272 -4.62 -16.54 15.61
C ASN A 272 -3.20 -16.97 15.22
N VAL A 273 -3.03 -18.16 14.64
CA VAL A 273 -1.72 -18.59 14.10
C VAL A 273 -1.26 -17.63 13.01
N MET A 274 -2.13 -17.34 12.03
CA MET A 274 -1.77 -16.52 10.87
C MET A 274 -1.53 -15.04 11.25
N LYS A 275 -2.34 -14.47 12.15
CA LYS A 275 -2.15 -13.10 12.65
C LYS A 275 -0.86 -12.95 13.46
N GLY A 276 -0.49 -13.97 14.23
CA GLY A 276 0.81 -14.01 14.91
C GLY A 276 1.95 -14.03 13.88
N CYS A 277 1.90 -14.98 12.95
CA CYS A 277 2.92 -15.11 11.89
C CYS A 277 3.09 -13.85 11.03
N LEU A 278 1.99 -13.14 10.71
CA LEU A 278 1.97 -12.00 9.80
C LEU A 278 1.86 -10.65 10.52
N ALA A 279 2.18 -10.61 11.82
CA ALA A 279 1.96 -9.45 12.65
C ALA A 279 2.75 -8.21 12.19
N ASN A 280 4.01 -8.41 11.78
CA ASN A 280 4.82 -7.31 11.23
C ASN A 280 4.24 -6.82 9.89
N GLN A 281 3.79 -7.72 9.02
CA GLN A 281 3.18 -7.36 7.74
C GLN A 281 1.89 -6.55 7.94
N ALA A 282 1.10 -6.89 8.96
CA ALA A 282 -0.11 -6.15 9.31
C ALA A 282 0.17 -4.69 9.74
N ASP A 283 1.35 -4.36 10.28
CA ASP A 283 1.72 -2.98 10.63
C ASP A 283 1.81 -2.05 9.41
N LEU A 284 1.97 -2.58 8.19
CA LEU A 284 1.94 -1.76 6.96
C LEU A 284 0.55 -1.19 6.66
N ASN A 285 -0.51 -1.79 7.20
CA ASN A 285 -1.88 -1.53 6.78
C ASN A 285 -2.27 -0.05 6.86
N THR A 286 -1.85 0.66 7.91
CA THR A 286 -2.19 2.07 8.09
C THR A 286 -1.64 2.94 6.95
N GLU A 287 -0.33 2.86 6.70
CA GLU A 287 0.31 3.67 5.65
C GLU A 287 -0.06 3.18 4.24
N TRP A 288 -0.28 1.87 4.07
CA TRP A 288 -0.76 1.29 2.81
C TRP A 288 -2.13 1.83 2.42
N ARG A 289 -3.06 1.91 3.39
CA ARG A 289 -4.38 2.52 3.18
C ARG A 289 -4.28 4.00 2.84
N HIS A 290 -3.47 4.75 3.58
CA HIS A 290 -3.27 6.18 3.31
C HIS A 290 -2.68 6.42 1.92
N LEU A 291 -1.73 5.59 1.48
CA LEU A 291 -1.19 5.66 0.13
C LEU A 291 -2.27 5.40 -0.91
N ALA A 292 -3.02 4.30 -0.78
CA ALA A 292 -4.10 3.97 -1.72
C ALA A 292 -5.17 5.07 -1.80
N GLU A 293 -5.59 5.63 -0.66
CA GLU A 293 -6.54 6.75 -0.59
C GLU A 293 -6.01 8.01 -1.26
N THR A 294 -4.73 8.33 -1.05
CA THR A 294 -4.09 9.48 -1.69
C THR A 294 -3.93 9.27 -3.19
N MET A 295 -3.58 8.06 -3.63
CA MET A 295 -3.48 7.71 -5.05
C MET A 295 -4.83 7.81 -5.77
N MET A 296 -5.93 7.37 -5.14
CA MET A 296 -7.28 7.55 -5.70
C MET A 296 -7.60 9.04 -5.86
N GLN A 297 -7.29 9.88 -4.87
CA GLN A 297 -7.48 11.34 -4.97
C GLN A 297 -6.67 11.98 -6.11
N VAL A 298 -5.45 11.49 -6.38
CA VAL A 298 -4.63 11.94 -7.52
C VAL A 298 -5.23 11.46 -8.84
N ALA A 299 -5.68 10.21 -8.92
CA ALA A 299 -6.31 9.66 -10.12
C ALA A 299 -7.58 10.43 -10.51
N ASP A 300 -8.40 10.81 -9.53
CA ASP A 300 -9.61 11.62 -9.74
C ASP A 300 -9.31 13.00 -10.39
N ARG A 301 -8.08 13.50 -10.28
CA ARG A 301 -7.66 14.76 -10.93
C ARG A 301 -7.28 14.59 -12.39
N PHE A 302 -7.06 13.36 -12.85
CA PHE A 302 -6.67 13.13 -14.23
C PHE A 302 -7.81 13.23 -15.22
N ASP A 303 -9.04 13.01 -14.75
CA ASP A 303 -10.25 13.18 -15.53
C ASP A 303 -10.81 14.63 -15.43
N GLY A 304 -11.63 15.00 -16.40
CA GLY A 304 -12.36 16.27 -16.42
C GLY A 304 -11.69 17.42 -17.21
N PRO A 305 -12.28 18.63 -17.14
CA PRO A 305 -11.92 19.76 -18.01
C PRO A 305 -10.56 20.40 -17.69
N SER A 306 -9.93 20.02 -16.58
CA SER A 306 -8.54 20.39 -16.25
C SER A 306 -7.68 19.14 -16.03
N GLY A 307 -8.16 18.00 -16.54
CA GLY A 307 -7.46 16.72 -16.49
C GLY A 307 -6.25 16.69 -17.43
N VAL A 308 -5.53 15.56 -17.39
CA VAL A 308 -4.26 15.40 -18.10
C VAL A 308 -4.43 15.54 -19.60
N ASP A 309 -5.47 14.92 -20.16
CA ASP A 309 -5.78 14.95 -21.59
C ASP A 309 -6.03 16.38 -22.08
N SER A 310 -6.84 17.13 -21.33
CA SER A 310 -7.17 18.52 -21.67
C SER A 310 -5.93 19.40 -21.66
N VAL A 311 -5.09 19.31 -20.63
CA VAL A 311 -3.88 20.15 -20.53
C VAL A 311 -2.86 19.79 -21.61
N LEU A 312 -2.55 18.50 -21.79
CA LEU A 312 -1.49 18.09 -22.70
C LEU A 312 -1.89 18.23 -24.17
N LEU A 313 -3.13 17.88 -24.55
CA LEU A 313 -3.58 17.97 -25.94
C LEU A 313 -3.91 19.40 -26.39
N SER A 314 -4.14 20.33 -25.44
CA SER A 314 -4.35 21.74 -25.76
C SER A 314 -3.06 22.56 -25.83
N LEU A 315 -1.89 21.98 -25.56
CA LEU A 315 -0.61 22.70 -25.68
C LEU A 315 -0.41 23.37 -27.05
N PRO A 316 -0.66 22.69 -28.20
CA PRO A 316 -0.44 23.32 -29.50
C PRO A 316 -1.33 24.54 -29.73
N SER A 317 -2.59 24.50 -29.29
CA SER A 317 -3.52 25.62 -29.46
C SER A 317 -3.12 26.82 -28.60
N HIS A 318 -2.74 26.60 -27.33
CA HIS A 318 -2.25 27.68 -26.46
C HIS A 318 -0.97 28.31 -27.01
N ILE A 319 -0.03 27.50 -27.49
CA ILE A 319 1.21 28.00 -28.11
C ILE A 319 0.88 28.83 -29.37
N SER A 320 -0.03 28.34 -30.22
CA SER A 320 -0.47 29.06 -31.43
C SER A 320 -1.13 30.40 -31.07
N GLU A 321 -2.00 30.44 -30.07
CA GLU A 321 -2.64 31.66 -29.58
C GLU A 321 -1.61 32.66 -29.06
N ALA A 322 -0.61 32.21 -28.30
CA ALA A 322 0.50 33.05 -27.83
C ALA A 322 1.29 33.66 -29.01
N MET A 323 1.64 32.84 -30.01
CA MET A 323 2.33 33.31 -31.21
C MET A 323 1.53 34.38 -31.96
N LEU A 324 0.21 34.16 -32.12
CA LEU A 324 -0.69 35.13 -32.75
C LEU A 324 -0.76 36.44 -31.94
N ASN A 325 -0.86 36.35 -30.62
CA ASN A 325 -0.88 37.54 -29.76
C ASN A 325 0.39 38.39 -29.89
N MET A 326 1.56 37.75 -29.98
CA MET A 326 2.82 38.45 -30.23
C MET A 326 2.82 39.10 -31.63
N GLN A 327 2.34 38.38 -32.64
CA GLN A 327 2.28 38.86 -34.01
C GLN A 327 1.35 40.07 -34.16
N ASP A 328 0.18 40.04 -33.53
CA ASP A 328 -0.80 41.14 -33.55
C ASP A 328 -0.27 42.41 -32.85
N ASN A 329 0.63 42.24 -31.87
CA ASN A 329 1.22 43.34 -31.10
C ASN A 329 2.66 43.69 -31.50
N LEU A 330 3.14 43.16 -32.63
CA LEU A 330 4.56 43.22 -33.04
C LEU A 330 5.10 44.66 -33.10
N MET A 331 4.33 45.61 -33.64
CA MET A 331 4.75 47.01 -33.76
C MET A 331 4.99 47.65 -32.38
N THR A 332 4.09 47.41 -31.43
CA THR A 332 4.21 47.91 -30.06
C THR A 332 5.41 47.28 -29.36
N ILE A 333 5.60 45.97 -29.53
CA ILE A 333 6.73 45.22 -28.98
C ILE A 333 8.06 45.75 -29.53
N ASN A 334 8.18 45.90 -30.85
CA ASN A 334 9.38 46.47 -31.51
C ASN A 334 9.69 47.86 -30.98
N SER A 335 8.70 48.75 -30.87
CA SER A 335 8.92 50.12 -30.38
C SER A 335 9.46 50.16 -28.96
N ARG A 336 8.94 49.31 -28.07
CA ARG A 336 9.42 49.21 -26.69
C ARG A 336 10.81 48.59 -26.63
N LEU A 337 11.06 47.51 -27.37
CA LEU A 337 12.36 46.86 -27.40
C LEU A 337 13.45 47.77 -27.94
N ILE A 338 13.18 48.58 -28.97
CA ILE A 338 14.14 49.58 -29.47
C ILE A 338 14.47 50.63 -28.39
N GLN A 339 13.47 51.00 -27.57
CA GLN A 339 13.68 51.95 -26.47
C GLN A 339 14.52 51.35 -25.33
N THR A 340 14.31 50.08 -24.96
CA THR A 340 15.04 49.44 -23.85
C THR A 340 16.36 48.82 -24.26
N CYS A 341 16.42 48.14 -25.41
CA CYS A 341 17.59 47.39 -25.89
C CYS A 341 18.46 48.16 -26.89
N GLY A 342 17.96 49.29 -27.43
CA GLY A 342 18.69 50.17 -28.35
C GLY A 342 18.28 50.00 -29.83
N ASN A 343 18.87 50.82 -30.70
CA ASN A 343 18.54 50.81 -32.12
C ASN A 343 19.13 49.61 -32.85
N LEU A 344 18.32 48.97 -33.70
CA LEU A 344 18.76 47.91 -34.60
C LEU A 344 19.67 48.47 -35.70
N ARG A 345 20.76 47.75 -36.01
CA ARG A 345 21.66 48.11 -37.11
C ARG A 345 21.06 47.63 -38.43
N GLU A 346 20.85 48.55 -39.38
CA GLU A 346 20.39 48.20 -40.72
C GLU A 346 21.40 47.27 -41.41
N GLY A 347 20.93 46.10 -41.83
CA GLY A 347 21.70 45.20 -42.67
C GLY A 347 21.79 45.77 -44.08
N GLY A 348 23.01 45.97 -44.59
CA GLY A 348 23.21 46.37 -45.97
C GLY A 348 22.61 45.37 -46.95
N THR A 349 21.90 45.88 -47.95
CA THR A 349 21.21 45.21 -49.07
C THR A 349 19.85 44.56 -48.74
N SER A 350 18.81 45.36 -48.98
CA SER A 350 17.42 44.97 -49.15
C SER A 350 17.27 44.00 -50.33
N SER A 351 16.89 42.75 -50.06
CA SER A 351 16.16 41.93 -51.02
C SER A 351 14.68 41.99 -50.69
N THR A 352 13.88 42.40 -51.66
CA THR A 352 12.41 42.38 -51.62
C THR A 352 11.93 40.94 -51.47
N GLY A 353 11.61 40.56 -50.23
CA GLY A 353 10.93 39.30 -49.92
C GLY A 353 9.44 39.45 -50.14
N VAL A 354 8.88 38.55 -50.94
CA VAL A 354 7.45 38.42 -51.25
C VAL A 354 6.64 38.32 -49.97
N ASP A 355 5.64 39.20 -49.81
CA ASP A 355 4.56 39.07 -48.82
C ASP A 355 3.78 37.77 -49.11
N GLU A 356 4.19 36.65 -48.52
CA GLU A 356 3.29 35.52 -48.33
C GLU A 356 2.33 35.86 -47.19
N ALA A 357 1.15 36.32 -47.57
CA ALA A 357 0.01 36.49 -46.68
C ALA A 357 -0.20 35.20 -45.89
N THR A 358 0.17 35.22 -44.60
CA THR A 358 -0.07 34.13 -43.66
C THR A 358 -1.56 33.85 -43.66
N LYS A 359 -1.99 32.68 -44.15
CA LYS A 359 -3.40 32.27 -44.10
C LYS A 359 -3.80 32.21 -42.63
N ARG A 360 -4.67 33.13 -42.20
CA ARG A 360 -5.31 33.13 -40.87
C ARG A 360 -6.20 31.91 -40.73
N GLY A 361 -5.62 30.80 -40.29
CA GLY A 361 -6.35 29.65 -39.76
C GLY A 361 -6.20 29.64 -38.25
N ARG A 362 -7.31 29.65 -37.50
CA ARG A 362 -7.27 29.14 -36.12
C ARG A 362 -6.92 27.67 -36.23
N VAL A 363 -5.95 27.18 -35.45
CA VAL A 363 -5.72 25.74 -35.29
C VAL A 363 -7.03 25.14 -34.77
N PRO A 364 -7.72 24.29 -35.55
CA PRO A 364 -8.94 23.65 -35.09
C PRO A 364 -8.57 22.73 -33.93
N VAL A 365 -9.29 22.81 -32.81
CA VAL A 365 -9.30 21.74 -31.81
C VAL A 365 -10.15 20.63 -32.42
N GLU A 366 -9.52 19.75 -33.21
CA GLU A 366 -10.23 18.64 -33.84
C GLU A 366 -10.66 17.59 -32.78
N ASP A 367 -11.72 16.85 -33.14
CA ASP A 367 -12.56 15.87 -32.42
C ASP A 367 -11.83 14.71 -31.68
N GLN A 368 -10.52 14.81 -31.49
CA GLN A 368 -9.67 13.83 -30.83
C GLN A 368 -9.77 13.84 -29.29
N MET A 369 -10.46 14.84 -28.73
CA MET A 369 -10.63 15.02 -27.28
C MET A 369 -11.68 14.05 -26.70
N GLU A 370 -12.71 13.66 -27.47
CA GLU A 370 -13.75 12.73 -27.01
C GLU A 370 -13.21 11.30 -26.82
N THR A 371 -12.38 10.82 -27.75
CA THR A 371 -11.82 9.45 -27.68
C THR A 371 -10.73 9.30 -26.61
N SER A 372 -9.95 10.36 -26.33
CA SER A 372 -8.98 10.37 -25.23
C SER A 372 -9.65 10.40 -23.86
N SER A 373 -10.65 11.28 -23.67
CA SER A 373 -11.40 11.37 -22.42
C SER A 373 -12.01 10.02 -21.98
N THR A 374 -12.57 9.25 -22.93
CA THR A 374 -13.13 7.91 -22.59
C THR A 374 -12.09 6.86 -22.21
N LYS A 375 -10.82 7.02 -22.63
CA LYS A 375 -9.72 6.11 -22.27
C LYS A 375 -9.18 6.45 -20.89
N MET A 376 -9.00 7.73 -20.57
CA MET A 376 -8.61 8.18 -19.22
C MET A 376 -9.64 7.77 -18.16
N ASP A 377 -10.93 8.01 -18.40
CA ASP A 377 -12.01 7.63 -17.49
C ASP A 377 -11.99 6.12 -17.15
N LYS A 378 -11.79 5.26 -18.17
CA LYS A 378 -11.65 3.81 -17.96
C LYS A 378 -10.43 3.44 -17.12
N LEU A 379 -9.29 4.10 -17.34
CA LEU A 379 -8.07 3.86 -16.57
C LEU A 379 -8.25 4.29 -15.12
N VAL A 380 -8.82 5.48 -14.88
CA VAL A 380 -9.11 6.01 -13.53
C VAL A 380 -10.11 5.11 -12.81
N THR A 381 -11.15 4.66 -13.50
CA THR A 381 -12.14 3.74 -12.92
C THR A 381 -11.52 2.39 -12.54
N ASP A 382 -10.77 1.75 -13.44
CA ASP A 382 -10.13 0.45 -13.15
C ASP A 382 -9.14 0.59 -11.99
N VAL A 383 -8.24 1.58 -12.02
CA VAL A 383 -7.26 1.74 -10.92
C VAL A 383 -7.92 2.06 -9.59
N THR A 384 -9.01 2.83 -9.59
CA THR A 384 -9.75 3.16 -8.35
C THR A 384 -10.39 1.92 -7.74
N VAL A 385 -11.00 1.05 -8.56
CA VAL A 385 -11.53 -0.23 -8.09
C VAL A 385 -10.40 -1.11 -7.55
N ARG A 386 -9.29 -1.23 -8.27
CA ARG A 386 -8.14 -2.02 -7.82
C ARG A 386 -7.58 -1.48 -6.51
N LEU A 387 -7.31 -0.18 -6.40
CA LEU A 387 -6.76 0.41 -5.18
C LEU A 387 -7.69 0.21 -3.98
N ARG A 388 -9.01 0.31 -4.17
CA ARG A 388 -10.01 0.04 -3.13
C ARG A 388 -9.96 -1.39 -2.62
N ASP A 389 -9.95 -2.37 -3.53
CA ASP A 389 -9.87 -3.80 -3.18
C ASP A 389 -8.57 -4.13 -2.42
N LEU A 390 -7.51 -3.36 -2.66
CA LEU A 390 -6.19 -3.58 -2.06
C LEU A 390 -5.99 -2.91 -0.70
N GLN A 391 -6.88 -2.00 -0.28
CA GLN A 391 -6.73 -1.24 0.97
C GLN A 391 -6.54 -2.14 2.19
N SER A 392 -7.28 -3.26 2.27
CA SER A 392 -7.24 -4.19 3.40
C SER A 392 -6.27 -5.35 3.22
N TYR A 393 -5.43 -5.34 2.17
CA TYR A 393 -4.62 -6.51 1.78
C TYR A 393 -3.82 -7.12 2.95
N TRP A 394 -3.05 -6.31 3.68
CA TRP A 394 -2.16 -6.80 4.73
C TRP A 394 -2.89 -7.45 5.91
N VAL A 395 -4.09 -6.95 6.24
CA VAL A 395 -4.91 -7.50 7.34
C VAL A 395 -5.87 -8.59 6.86
N SER A 396 -6.12 -8.71 5.56
CA SER A 396 -6.96 -9.78 4.98
C SER A 396 -6.17 -11.06 4.67
N LEU A 397 -4.83 -11.00 4.61
CA LEU A 397 -3.97 -12.16 4.36
C LEU A 397 -4.27 -13.36 5.29
N PRO A 398 -4.42 -13.21 6.62
CA PRO A 398 -4.81 -14.32 7.49
C PRO A 398 -6.10 -15.02 7.04
N ALA A 399 -7.14 -14.26 6.68
CA ALA A 399 -8.41 -14.83 6.23
C ALA A 399 -8.26 -15.55 4.89
N LEU A 400 -7.54 -14.96 3.93
CA LEU A 400 -7.25 -15.55 2.63
C LEU A 400 -6.47 -16.86 2.75
N LEU A 401 -5.49 -16.93 3.65
CA LEU A 401 -4.66 -18.13 3.83
C LEU A 401 -5.39 -19.23 4.62
N CYS A 402 -6.40 -18.87 5.39
CA CYS A 402 -7.22 -19.81 6.16
C CYS A 402 -8.42 -20.38 5.39
N SER A 403 -8.94 -19.69 4.37
CA SER A 403 -10.22 -20.02 3.72
C SER A 403 -10.34 -21.50 3.30
N ASP A 404 -9.30 -22.04 2.70
CA ASP A 404 -9.30 -23.40 2.13
C ASP A 404 -8.79 -24.47 3.11
N ARG A 405 -8.35 -24.02 4.29
CA ARG A 405 -7.67 -24.86 5.29
C ARG A 405 -8.59 -25.20 6.46
N VAL A 406 -9.55 -24.34 6.80
CA VAL A 406 -10.38 -24.46 7.99
C VAL A 406 -11.54 -25.44 7.82
N ALA A 407 -12.09 -25.92 8.93
CA ALA A 407 -13.31 -26.71 8.92
C ALA A 407 -14.50 -25.85 8.47
N THR A 408 -15.27 -26.34 7.50
CA THR A 408 -16.46 -25.66 6.95
C THR A 408 -17.71 -26.53 7.12
N GLY A 409 -18.89 -25.90 7.14
CA GLY A 409 -20.19 -26.57 7.27
C GLY A 409 -20.81 -26.49 8.68
N THR A 410 -22.00 -27.07 8.83
CA THR A 410 -22.78 -27.02 10.07
C THR A 410 -22.09 -27.80 11.21
N GLY A 411 -21.87 -27.13 12.35
CA GLY A 411 -21.17 -27.71 13.49
C GLY A 411 -19.64 -27.82 13.33
N ALA A 412 -19.05 -27.20 12.31
CA ALA A 412 -17.61 -27.18 12.09
C ALA A 412 -16.85 -26.55 13.26
N GLU A 413 -17.40 -25.50 13.87
CA GLU A 413 -16.80 -24.81 15.03
C GLU A 413 -16.70 -25.68 16.28
N GLU A 414 -17.57 -26.69 16.41
CA GLU A 414 -17.62 -27.58 17.57
C GLU A 414 -16.76 -28.85 17.36
N LYS A 415 -16.44 -29.21 16.11
CA LYS A 415 -15.74 -30.46 15.74
C LYS A 415 -14.55 -30.24 14.81
N CYS A 416 -13.78 -29.19 15.06
CA CYS A 416 -12.54 -28.84 14.34
C CYS A 416 -11.29 -29.14 15.18
N TRP A 417 -10.11 -29.08 14.56
CA TRP A 417 -8.84 -29.17 15.26
C TRP A 417 -8.50 -27.85 15.95
N ASN A 418 -8.32 -27.89 17.26
CA ASN A 418 -8.04 -26.70 18.09
C ASN A 418 -6.58 -26.62 18.57
N GLY A 419 -5.67 -27.41 17.99
CA GLY A 419 -4.26 -27.48 18.40
C GLY A 419 -3.95 -28.54 19.46
N MET A 420 -4.96 -29.21 20.01
CA MET A 420 -4.81 -30.33 20.96
C MET A 420 -5.66 -31.55 20.60
N SER A 421 -6.93 -31.33 20.27
CA SER A 421 -7.90 -32.39 19.95
C SER A 421 -8.96 -31.90 18.96
N ARG A 422 -9.88 -32.78 18.59
CA ARG A 422 -11.06 -32.40 17.80
C ARG A 422 -12.16 -31.87 18.72
N ALA A 423 -12.16 -30.57 18.96
CA ALA A 423 -13.09 -29.88 19.84
C ALA A 423 -13.15 -28.39 19.47
N ARG A 424 -14.07 -27.66 20.09
CA ARG A 424 -14.17 -26.20 19.95
C ARG A 424 -12.87 -25.49 20.31
N TYR A 425 -12.55 -24.45 19.54
CA TYR A 425 -11.51 -23.49 19.89
C TYR A 425 -12.12 -22.36 20.72
N LEU A 426 -11.61 -22.17 21.94
CA LEU A 426 -12.14 -21.23 22.93
C LEU A 426 -11.51 -19.83 22.87
N PRO A 427 -10.19 -19.66 22.62
CA PRO A 427 -9.60 -18.34 22.61
C PRO A 427 -10.21 -17.41 21.55
N GLU A 428 -10.29 -16.13 21.91
CA GLU A 428 -10.75 -15.09 21.00
C GLU A 428 -9.69 -14.77 19.93
N VAL A 429 -10.14 -14.16 18.83
CA VAL A 429 -9.26 -13.78 17.74
C VAL A 429 -8.48 -12.52 18.12
N MET A 430 -7.15 -12.57 17.97
CA MET A 430 -6.27 -11.43 18.24
C MET A 430 -6.51 -10.28 17.25
N GLY A 431 -6.19 -9.06 17.70
CA GLY A 431 -6.14 -7.88 16.83
C GLY A 431 -5.05 -8.01 15.76
N ASP A 432 -5.04 -7.09 14.80
CA ASP A 432 -4.00 -7.03 13.76
C ASP A 432 -2.79 -6.21 14.23
N GLY A 433 -1.63 -6.45 13.62
CA GLY A 433 -0.38 -5.75 13.93
C GLY A 433 0.43 -6.38 15.07
N LEU A 434 1.69 -5.96 15.19
CA LEU A 434 2.66 -6.54 16.11
C LEU A 434 2.26 -6.35 17.58
N ALA A 435 1.82 -5.14 17.94
CA ALA A 435 1.45 -4.81 19.31
C ALA A 435 0.26 -5.65 19.83
N SER A 436 -0.64 -6.05 18.94
CA SER A 436 -1.82 -6.85 19.27
C SER A 436 -1.50 -8.31 19.60
N GLN A 437 -0.27 -8.78 19.34
CA GLN A 437 0.11 -10.19 19.53
C GLN A 437 0.74 -10.52 20.88
N ILE A 438 0.85 -9.54 21.79
CA ILE A 438 1.50 -9.76 23.11
C ILE A 438 0.89 -10.94 23.89
N ASN A 439 -0.42 -11.16 23.75
CA ASN A 439 -1.18 -12.22 24.41
C ASN A 439 -1.66 -13.29 23.42
N ASN A 440 -1.03 -13.43 22.24
CA ASN A 440 -1.44 -14.44 21.28
C ASN A 440 -1.21 -15.86 21.85
N PRO A 441 -2.28 -16.69 21.97
CA PRO A 441 -2.15 -18.00 22.60
C PRO A 441 -1.42 -19.05 21.75
N GLU A 442 -1.24 -18.79 20.44
CA GLU A 442 -0.73 -19.78 19.49
C GLU A 442 0.71 -19.51 19.03
N VAL A 443 1.14 -18.25 19.06
CA VAL A 443 2.47 -17.85 18.60
C VAL A 443 3.08 -16.86 19.59
N GLU A 444 4.20 -17.24 20.19
CA GLU A 444 4.98 -16.35 21.05
C GLU A 444 5.76 -15.35 20.19
N ILE A 445 5.52 -14.05 20.41
CA ILE A 445 6.10 -12.98 19.60
C ILE A 445 6.70 -11.91 20.50
N ASP A 446 7.97 -11.59 20.25
CA ASP A 446 8.66 -10.49 20.90
C ASP A 446 8.28 -9.16 20.23
N ILE A 447 7.28 -8.48 20.79
CA ILE A 447 6.78 -7.19 20.27
C ILE A 447 7.83 -6.07 20.33
N THR A 448 8.92 -6.25 21.09
CA THR A 448 9.99 -5.23 21.23
C THR A 448 10.98 -5.25 20.08
N LYS A 449 10.94 -6.30 19.24
CA LYS A 449 11.84 -6.48 18.10
C LYS A 449 11.05 -6.48 16.77
N PRO A 450 10.61 -5.30 16.30
CA PRO A 450 9.97 -5.19 15.00
C PRO A 450 10.96 -5.52 13.88
N ASP A 451 10.43 -6.04 12.76
CA ASP A 451 11.23 -6.25 11.56
C ASP A 451 11.65 -4.91 10.93
N MET A 452 12.96 -4.70 10.80
CA MET A 452 13.51 -3.45 10.27
C MET A 452 13.23 -3.25 8.78
N THR A 453 13.12 -4.33 7.99
CA THR A 453 12.75 -4.27 6.57
C THR A 453 11.32 -3.75 6.42
N ILE A 454 10.42 -4.22 7.30
CA ILE A 454 9.03 -3.77 7.37
C ILE A 454 8.96 -2.28 7.73
N ARG A 455 9.71 -1.86 8.76
CA ARG A 455 9.78 -0.44 9.17
C ARG A 455 10.32 0.46 8.07
N GLN A 456 11.32 0.00 7.31
CA GLN A 456 11.82 0.70 6.13
C GLN A 456 10.74 0.82 5.05
N GLN A 457 9.96 -0.22 4.78
CA GLN A 457 8.89 -0.16 3.79
C GLN A 457 7.76 0.78 4.23
N ILE A 458 7.41 0.80 5.52
CA ILE A 458 6.47 1.78 6.09
C ILE A 458 6.97 3.21 5.84
N MET A 459 8.26 3.47 6.02
CA MET A 459 8.83 4.78 5.70
C MET A 459 8.74 5.13 4.20
N GLN A 460 8.99 4.16 3.31
CA GLN A 460 8.83 4.37 1.86
C GLN A 460 7.38 4.74 1.49
N LEU A 461 6.39 4.06 2.07
CA LEU A 461 4.98 4.38 1.88
C LEU A 461 4.65 5.81 2.36
N LYS A 462 5.21 6.24 3.50
CA LYS A 462 5.06 7.61 4.02
C LYS A 462 5.64 8.66 3.09
N ILE A 463 6.88 8.47 2.65
CA ILE A 463 7.57 9.39 1.73
C ILE A 463 6.76 9.54 0.45
N MET A 464 6.33 8.42 -0.13
CA MET A 464 5.57 8.43 -1.37
C MET A 464 4.19 9.09 -1.18
N THR A 465 3.52 8.84 -0.06
CA THR A 465 2.24 9.48 0.27
C THR A 465 2.40 11.00 0.42
N HIS A 466 3.46 11.45 1.08
CA HIS A 466 3.79 12.87 1.20
C HIS A 466 4.04 13.51 -0.18
N ARG A 467 4.82 12.84 -1.03
CA ARG A 467 5.08 13.28 -2.41
C ARG A 467 3.78 13.40 -3.22
N LEU A 468 2.88 12.43 -3.14
CA LEU A 468 1.57 12.48 -3.81
C LEU A 468 0.69 13.62 -3.28
N LYS A 469 0.68 13.88 -1.98
CA LYS A 469 -0.05 15.01 -1.39
C LYS A 469 0.46 16.36 -1.89
N ASN A 470 1.78 16.52 -2.03
CA ASN A 470 2.36 17.73 -2.60
C ASN A 470 2.06 17.85 -4.09
N ALA A 471 2.07 16.73 -4.82
CA ALA A 471 1.68 16.68 -6.22
C ALA A 471 0.22 17.11 -6.45
N LEU A 472 -0.71 16.80 -5.54
CA LEU A 472 -2.09 17.31 -5.59
C LEU A 472 -2.18 18.84 -5.55
N ASN A 473 -1.22 19.49 -4.88
CA ASN A 473 -1.13 20.95 -4.81
C ASN A 473 -0.30 21.54 -5.97
N GLY A 474 0.27 20.70 -6.84
CA GLY A 474 1.17 21.11 -7.91
C GLY A 474 2.60 21.41 -7.47
N GLN A 475 2.99 20.98 -6.27
CA GLN A 475 4.33 21.22 -5.73
C GLN A 475 5.23 20.04 -6.06
N ASP A 476 6.33 20.29 -6.77
CA ASP A 476 7.37 19.29 -6.99
C ASP A 476 8.33 19.28 -5.80
N VAL A 477 8.34 18.16 -5.06
CA VAL A 477 9.19 17.98 -3.88
C VAL A 477 10.66 17.83 -4.27
N ASP A 478 10.95 17.42 -5.52
CA ASP A 478 12.32 17.27 -6.00
C ASP A 478 12.98 18.65 -6.28
N PHE A 479 12.18 19.72 -6.44
CA PHE A 479 12.65 21.05 -6.87
C PHE A 479 12.03 22.20 -6.05
N GLN A 480 11.75 21.98 -4.74
CA GLN A 480 11.31 23.08 -3.88
C GLN A 480 12.38 24.18 -3.86
N ASP A 481 12.02 25.36 -4.38
CA ASP A 481 12.82 26.57 -4.33
C ASP A 481 13.20 26.88 -2.88
N THR A 482 14.49 26.87 -2.59
CA THR A 482 15.05 27.23 -1.26
C THR A 482 15.11 28.76 -1.06
N SER A 483 14.48 29.54 -1.93
CA SER A 483 14.61 31.00 -1.97
C SER A 483 13.62 31.74 -1.06
N ASP A 484 12.57 31.10 -0.55
CA ASP A 484 11.51 31.75 0.26
C ASP A 484 11.38 31.23 1.71
N ASP A 485 12.37 30.52 2.24
CA ASP A 485 12.44 30.30 3.70
C ASP A 485 12.91 31.59 4.38
N VAL A 486 11.93 32.41 4.78
CA VAL A 486 12.10 33.47 5.78
C VAL A 486 12.79 32.85 7.01
N SER A 487 14.08 33.12 7.07
CA SER A 487 14.99 32.80 8.15
C SER A 487 14.48 33.44 9.45
N GLY A 488 13.70 32.66 10.22
CA GLY A 488 13.33 32.98 11.59
C GLY A 488 14.58 32.89 12.48
N SER A 489 15.39 33.94 12.47
CA SER A 489 16.56 34.08 13.33
C SER A 489 16.17 33.98 14.80
N GLY A 490 16.55 32.86 15.43
CA GLY A 490 16.61 32.73 16.88
C GLY A 490 17.63 33.71 17.44
N SER A 491 17.15 34.87 17.88
CA SER A 491 17.95 35.79 18.69
C SER A 491 17.68 35.49 20.15
N GLY A 492 18.46 34.56 20.70
CA GLY A 492 18.67 34.45 22.14
C GLY A 492 19.63 35.54 22.58
N MET A 493 19.12 36.58 23.25
CA MET A 493 19.94 37.45 24.09
C MET A 493 19.06 38.14 25.13
N CYS A 494 18.98 37.54 26.32
CA CYS A 494 18.58 38.24 27.53
C CYS A 494 19.78 38.22 28.47
N THR A 495 20.55 39.31 28.46
CA THR A 495 21.46 39.63 29.57
C THR A 495 20.64 40.05 30.77
N GLU A 496 21.21 39.79 31.94
CA GLU A 496 20.54 39.79 33.23
C GLU A 496 19.77 41.07 33.62
N GLU A 497 18.81 40.78 34.50
CA GLU A 497 18.12 41.66 35.44
C GLU A 497 17.06 42.65 34.93
N THR A 498 15.88 42.50 35.54
CA THR A 498 14.70 43.39 35.58
C THR A 498 13.82 43.47 34.33
N CYS A 499 12.84 42.57 34.26
CA CYS A 499 11.48 42.96 33.86
C CYS A 499 10.43 42.14 34.64
N SER A 500 9.74 42.87 35.52
CA SER A 500 8.71 42.41 36.44
C SER A 500 7.46 41.88 35.73
N ARG A 501 7.03 40.67 36.08
CA ARG A 501 5.72 40.11 35.68
C ARG A 501 4.61 40.68 36.57
N GLY A 502 3.63 41.34 35.95
CA GLY A 502 2.35 41.74 36.53
C GLY A 502 1.34 42.07 35.41
N PRO A 503 0.04 41.86 35.62
CA PRO A 503 -0.74 40.89 34.84
C PRO A 503 -1.58 41.52 33.72
N ARG A 504 -1.80 40.79 32.62
CA ARG A 504 -2.89 41.09 31.67
C ARG A 504 -3.92 39.97 31.66
N LEU A 505 -5.15 40.43 31.88
CA LEU A 505 -6.41 39.70 31.92
C LEU A 505 -6.71 38.98 30.60
N ILE A 506 -7.19 37.74 30.72
CA ILE A 506 -7.94 37.04 29.67
C ILE A 506 -9.23 36.57 30.34
N ASP A 507 -10.37 37.00 29.79
CA ASP A 507 -11.71 36.53 30.15
C ASP A 507 -11.90 35.05 29.80
N PRO A 508 -12.71 34.29 30.57
CA PRO A 508 -12.75 32.84 30.48
C PRO A 508 -13.72 32.37 29.38
N VAL A 509 -13.18 31.69 28.37
CA VAL A 509 -13.99 30.79 27.53
C VAL A 509 -14.05 29.44 28.23
N THR A 510 -15.26 29.07 28.64
CA THR A 510 -15.61 27.82 29.31
C THR A 510 -15.62 26.65 28.35
N GLU A 511 -14.59 25.80 28.38
CA GLU A 511 -14.71 24.38 28.06
C GLU A 511 -13.82 23.57 29.02
N ARG A 512 -14.44 22.63 29.74
CA ARG A 512 -13.79 21.83 30.79
C ARG A 512 -12.90 20.75 30.15
N PRO A 513 -11.69 20.49 30.68
CA PRO A 513 -10.89 19.33 30.26
C PRO A 513 -11.56 18.04 30.73
N ILE A 514 -11.73 17.09 29.82
CA ILE A 514 -12.18 15.73 30.12
C ILE A 514 -11.09 15.05 30.96
N ARG A 515 -11.30 14.97 32.28
CA ARG A 515 -10.54 14.09 33.17
C ARG A 515 -11.06 12.67 32.99
N TYR A 516 -10.19 11.76 32.55
CA TYR A 516 -10.39 10.33 32.73
C TYR A 516 -10.41 10.01 34.24
N PRO A 517 -11.43 9.30 34.77
CA PRO A 517 -11.42 8.90 36.17
C PRO A 517 -10.34 7.83 36.42
N TYR A 518 -9.54 8.05 37.46
CA TYR A 518 -8.64 7.04 38.04
C TYR A 518 -9.45 5.81 38.47
N LEU A 519 -8.85 4.62 38.29
CA LEU A 519 -9.33 3.35 38.83
C LEU A 519 -9.52 3.45 40.36
N PRO A 520 -10.66 3.01 40.93
CA PRO A 520 -10.82 2.98 42.37
C PRO A 520 -10.05 1.79 42.98
N GLU A 521 -9.12 2.11 43.86
CA GLU A 521 -8.41 1.15 44.71
C GLU A 521 -9.28 0.78 45.95
N ASN A 522 -9.60 -0.52 46.03
CA ASN A 522 -9.98 -1.35 47.17
C ASN A 522 -10.91 -0.83 48.28
N LYS A 523 -12.10 -1.44 48.37
CA LYS A 523 -12.81 -1.65 49.65
C LYS A 523 -13.02 -3.14 49.92
N LYS A 524 -12.44 -3.61 51.02
CA LYS A 524 -12.73 -4.90 51.68
C LYS A 524 -14.25 -5.03 51.90
N VAL A 525 -14.89 -5.95 51.18
CA VAL A 525 -16.28 -6.35 51.44
C VAL A 525 -16.27 -7.46 52.49
N LYS A 526 -16.86 -7.18 53.67
CA LYS A 526 -17.25 -8.19 54.65
C LYS A 526 -18.52 -8.90 54.15
N ALA A 527 -18.40 -10.21 53.99
CA ALA A 527 -19.38 -11.29 53.94
C ALA A 527 -20.89 -10.98 53.83
N SER A 528 -21.55 -11.65 52.88
CA SER A 528 -22.58 -12.66 53.19
C SER A 528 -22.81 -13.54 51.97
N ALA A 529 -22.19 -14.72 51.95
CA ALA A 529 -22.52 -15.78 51.02
C ALA A 529 -23.15 -16.91 51.84
N ASN A 530 -24.44 -17.15 51.62
CA ASN A 530 -25.12 -18.37 52.05
C ASN A 530 -24.47 -19.55 51.33
N HIS A 531 -23.50 -20.18 51.97
CA HIS A 531 -23.06 -21.52 51.61
C HIS A 531 -24.13 -22.51 52.07
N ASN A 532 -24.93 -22.99 51.13
CA ASN A 532 -25.59 -24.27 51.29
C ASN A 532 -24.49 -25.34 51.34
N LEU A 533 -24.10 -25.73 52.55
CA LEU A 533 -23.27 -26.90 52.79
C LEU A 533 -23.99 -28.15 52.24
N PRO A 534 -23.34 -29.00 51.44
CA PRO A 534 -23.78 -30.38 51.33
C PRO A 534 -23.64 -31.05 52.70
N CYS A 535 -24.77 -31.59 53.13
CA CYS A 535 -25.04 -32.22 54.41
C CYS A 535 -23.96 -33.24 54.82
N VAL A 536 -23.44 -33.08 56.04
CA VAL A 536 -22.54 -34.02 56.74
C VAL A 536 -23.22 -35.38 57.04
N ALA A 537 -24.51 -35.54 56.70
CA ALA A 537 -25.24 -36.80 56.86
C ALA A 537 -24.86 -37.91 55.87
N THR A 538 -24.14 -37.63 54.77
CA THR A 538 -23.76 -38.67 53.79
C THR A 538 -22.49 -39.44 54.17
N PHE A 539 -21.68 -38.95 55.11
CA PHE A 539 -20.47 -39.64 55.59
C PHE A 539 -20.68 -40.46 56.88
N LEU A 540 -21.86 -40.39 57.50
CA LEU A 540 -22.18 -41.20 58.69
C LEU A 540 -22.76 -42.59 58.38
N ILE A 541 -23.29 -42.80 57.17
CA ILE A 541 -23.86 -44.08 56.74
C ILE A 541 -22.79 -45.17 56.49
N PRO A 542 -21.61 -44.89 55.87
CA PRO A 542 -20.57 -45.92 55.75
C PRO A 542 -19.88 -46.22 57.09
N LEU A 543 -19.85 -45.26 58.02
CA LEU A 543 -19.25 -45.46 59.35
C LEU A 543 -20.14 -46.32 60.27
N LEU A 544 -21.48 -46.17 60.18
CA LEU A 544 -22.43 -47.01 60.92
C LEU A 544 -22.46 -48.46 60.41
N LEU A 545 -22.28 -48.67 59.10
CA LEU A 545 -22.20 -50.01 58.49
C LEU A 545 -20.89 -50.74 58.84
N LEU A 546 -19.80 -50.02 59.11
CA LEU A 546 -18.54 -50.61 59.57
C LEU A 546 -18.57 -50.96 61.07
N LEU A 547 -19.38 -50.28 61.88
CA LEU A 547 -19.53 -50.58 63.32
C LEU A 547 -20.55 -51.70 63.61
N LEU A 548 -21.48 -51.99 62.69
CA LEU A 548 -22.44 -53.11 62.81
C LEU A 548 -21.92 -54.45 62.27
N ARG A 549 -20.63 -54.53 61.89
CA ARG A 549 -20.01 -55.76 61.36
C ARG A 549 -18.92 -56.33 62.27
N ARG A 550 -19.05 -56.14 63.58
CA ARG A 550 -18.26 -56.83 64.59
C ARG A 550 -19.14 -57.68 65.51
#